data_AF-A0A126QX83-F1
#
_entry.id   AF-A0A126QX83-F1
#
_cell.length_a   1.000
_cell.length_b   1.000
_cell.length_c   1.000
_cell.angle_alpha   90.00
_cell.angle_beta   90.00
_cell.angle_gamma   90.00
#
_symmetry.space_group_name_H-M   'P 1'
#
loop_
_entity.id
_entity.type
_entity.pdbx_description
1 polymer ?
#
loop_
_entity_poly.entity_id
_entity_poly.type
_entity_poly.pdbx_seq_one_letter_code
_entity_poly.pdbx_strand_id
1 'polypeptide(L)'
;MAEGSGTTNWNLITGIFFAIAVIAGVAVGMLYGFLYGFCTFIIITGLFLGVSFYIRDESRSTGGPSTSDGAIMGSIILCGLGACGAIHSALDNVTITAVCIIAVMVLAAAVVMVRNRRYL
;
A
#
# COMPACT_ATOMS: atom_id res chain seq x y z
N MET A 1 28.87 -20.35 -1.60
CA MET A 1 27.71 -20.28 -2.51
C MET A 1 26.45 -20.37 -1.65
N ALA A 2 25.92 -19.24 -1.17
CA ALA A 2 24.77 -19.22 -0.25
C ALA A 2 23.85 -18.01 -0.47
N GLU A 3 23.71 -17.55 -1.72
CA GLU A 3 22.89 -16.38 -2.07
C GLU A 3 21.48 -16.73 -2.59
N GLY A 4 21.13 -18.02 -2.68
CA GLY A 4 19.86 -18.46 -3.29
C GLY A 4 18.63 -18.57 -2.37
N SER A 5 18.81 -18.59 -1.04
CA SER A 5 17.68 -18.87 -0.12
C SER A 5 16.87 -17.63 0.26
N GLY A 6 17.50 -16.46 0.36
CA GLY A 6 16.82 -15.22 0.77
C GLY A 6 15.79 -14.71 -0.25
N THR A 7 16.13 -14.74 -1.54
CA THR A 7 15.27 -14.28 -2.63
C THR A 7 14.10 -15.23 -2.87
N THR A 8 14.33 -16.54 -2.73
CA THR A 8 13.30 -17.58 -2.86
C THR A 8 12.23 -17.45 -1.77
N ASN A 9 12.64 -17.18 -0.53
CA ASN A 9 11.72 -16.96 0.59
C ASN A 9 10.89 -15.67 0.43
N TRP A 10 11.50 -14.59 -0.07
CA TRP A 10 10.78 -13.33 -0.33
C TRP A 10 9.78 -13.44 -1.47
N ASN A 11 10.13 -14.16 -2.54
CA ASN A 11 9.21 -14.42 -3.65
C ASN A 11 8.01 -15.26 -3.19
N LEU A 12 8.23 -16.23 -2.30
CA LEU A 12 7.15 -17.03 -1.71
C LEU A 12 6.22 -16.16 -0.83
N ILE A 13 6.77 -15.32 0.05
CA ILE A 13 5.98 -14.39 0.88
C ILE A 13 5.14 -13.47 0.00
N THR A 14 5.75 -12.90 -1.04
CA THR A 14 5.07 -12.01 -2.00
C THR A 14 3.95 -12.75 -2.74
N GLY A 15 4.19 -13.99 -3.16
CA GLY A 15 3.19 -14.83 -3.83
C GLY A 15 2.00 -15.16 -2.92
N ILE A 16 2.25 -15.49 -1.65
CA ILE A 16 1.17 -15.76 -0.66
C ILE A 16 0.34 -14.50 -0.42
N PHE A 17 0.99 -13.34 -0.24
CA PHE A 17 0.28 -12.07 -0.07
C PHE A 17 -0.56 -11.71 -1.29
N PHE A 18 -0.03 -11.91 -2.49
CA PHE A 18 -0.78 -11.70 -3.72
C PHE A 18 -2.01 -12.61 -3.79
N ALA A 19 -1.87 -13.89 -3.45
CA ALA A 19 -3.00 -14.82 -3.41
C ALA A 19 -4.06 -14.36 -2.40
N ILE A 20 -3.67 -13.90 -1.21
CA ILE A 20 -4.60 -13.35 -0.21
C ILE A 20 -5.31 -12.10 -0.75
N ALA A 21 -4.58 -11.19 -1.39
CA ALA A 21 -5.16 -9.98 -1.98
C ALA A 21 -6.20 -10.32 -3.05
N VAL A 22 -5.91 -11.31 -3.91
CA VAL A 22 -6.84 -11.80 -4.93
C VAL A 22 -8.06 -12.45 -4.29
N ILE A 23 -7.87 -13.36 -3.31
CA ILE A 23 -8.98 -14.05 -2.63
C ILE A 23 -9.89 -13.03 -1.92
N ALA A 24 -9.31 -12.08 -1.18
CA ALA A 24 -10.06 -11.04 -0.50
C ALA A 24 -10.78 -10.12 -1.50
N GLY A 25 -10.11 -9.72 -2.58
CA GLY A 25 -10.72 -8.93 -3.65
C GLY A 25 -11.89 -9.66 -4.32
N VAL A 26 -11.76 -10.95 -4.62
CA VAL A 26 -12.85 -11.75 -5.19
C VAL A 26 -13.99 -11.92 -4.19
N ALA A 27 -13.70 -12.23 -2.93
CA ALA A 27 -14.72 -12.41 -1.89
C ALA A 27 -15.53 -11.14 -1.66
N VAL A 28 -14.86 -9.99 -1.52
CA VAL A 28 -15.53 -8.69 -1.40
C VAL A 28 -16.27 -8.33 -2.70
N GLY A 29 -15.68 -8.65 -3.86
CA GLY A 29 -16.30 -8.41 -5.16
C GLY A 29 -17.60 -9.19 -5.38
N MET A 30 -17.70 -10.41 -4.85
CA MET A 30 -18.93 -11.20 -4.88
C MET A 30 -20.03 -10.63 -3.97
N LEU A 31 -19.66 -9.98 -2.86
CA LEU A 31 -20.62 -9.44 -1.89
C LEU A 31 -21.10 -8.02 -2.23
N TYR A 32 -20.20 -7.16 -2.71
CA TYR A 32 -20.44 -5.72 -2.86
C TYR A 32 -20.23 -5.21 -4.30
N GLY A 33 -19.83 -6.08 -5.23
CA GLY A 33 -19.64 -5.76 -6.65
C GLY A 33 -18.17 -5.56 -7.04
N PHE A 34 -17.92 -5.61 -8.36
CA PHE A 34 -16.57 -5.62 -8.95
C PHE A 34 -15.67 -4.47 -8.46
N LEU A 35 -16.23 -3.26 -8.34
CA LEU A 35 -15.47 -2.08 -7.93
C LEU A 35 -14.94 -2.22 -6.50
N TYR A 36 -15.74 -2.73 -5.57
CA TYR A 36 -15.28 -3.00 -4.20
C TYR A 36 -14.21 -4.08 -4.15
N GLY A 37 -14.37 -5.15 -4.94
CA GLY A 37 -13.36 -6.20 -5.02
C GLY A 37 -12.01 -5.68 -5.53
N PHE A 38 -12.02 -4.85 -6.57
CA PHE A 38 -10.83 -4.18 -7.09
C PHE A 38 -10.20 -3.21 -6.07
N CYS A 39 -11.03 -2.44 -5.36
CA CYS A 39 -10.57 -1.55 -4.31
C CYS A 39 -9.89 -2.30 -3.16
N THR A 40 -10.48 -3.40 -2.69
CA THR A 40 -9.89 -4.27 -1.66
C THR A 40 -8.55 -4.86 -2.11
N PHE A 41 -8.46 -5.31 -3.37
CA PHE A 41 -7.19 -5.80 -3.93
C PHE A 41 -6.09 -4.73 -3.90
N ILE A 42 -6.42 -3.50 -4.31
CA ILE A 42 -5.50 -2.36 -4.29
C ILE A 42 -5.09 -2.00 -2.85
N ILE A 43 -6.03 -1.98 -1.90
CA ILE A 43 -5.75 -1.69 -0.49
C ILE A 43 -4.72 -2.67 0.07
N ILE A 44 -4.97 -3.97 -0.08
CA ILE A 44 -4.11 -5.03 0.47
C ILE A 44 -2.72 -5.00 -0.18
N THR A 45 -2.67 -4.78 -1.50
CA THR A 45 -1.40 -4.71 -2.24
C THR A 45 -0.60 -3.46 -1.85
N GLY A 46 -1.25 -2.30 -1.72
CA GLY A 46 -0.63 -1.06 -1.24
C GLY A 46 -0.07 -1.20 0.17
N LEU A 47 -0.84 -1.80 1.10
CA LEU A 47 -0.38 -2.10 2.46
C LEU A 47 0.84 -3.03 2.46
N PHE A 48 0.80 -4.11 1.69
CA PHE A 48 1.92 -5.06 1.60
C PHE A 48 3.20 -4.39 1.07
N LEU A 49 3.09 -3.58 0.02
CA LEU A 49 4.22 -2.82 -0.52
C LEU A 49 4.79 -1.87 0.54
N GLY A 50 3.94 -1.11 1.23
CA GLY A 50 4.37 -0.14 2.24
C GLY A 50 5.11 -0.79 3.40
N VAL A 51 4.57 -1.90 3.92
CA VAL A 51 5.23 -2.69 4.98
C VAL A 51 6.55 -3.28 4.48
N SER A 52 6.59 -3.79 3.25
CA SER A 52 7.80 -4.38 2.67
C SER A 52 8.92 -3.34 2.51
N PHE A 53 8.60 -2.12 2.08
CA PHE A 53 9.58 -1.03 1.99
C PHE A 53 10.00 -0.52 3.37
N TYR A 54 9.06 -0.43 4.31
CA TYR A 54 9.38 -0.05 5.69
C TYR A 54 10.38 -1.02 6.33
N ILE A 55 10.13 -2.33 6.24
CA ILE A 55 11.04 -3.38 6.78
C ILE A 55 12.41 -3.33 6.08
N ARG A 56 12.43 -3.13 4.76
CA ARG A 56 13.68 -3.05 3.99
C ARG A 56 14.54 -1.85 4.38
N ASP A 57 13.95 -0.72 4.72
CA ASP A 57 14.72 0.45 5.12
C ASP A 57 15.20 0.38 6.57
N GLU A 58 14.42 -0.24 7.47
CA GLU A 58 14.85 -0.47 8.85
C GLU A 58 16.11 -1.36 8.89
N SER A 59 16.33 -2.17 7.85
CA SER A 59 17.55 -2.96 7.63
C SER A 59 18.73 -2.17 7.03
N ARG A 60 18.51 -0.96 6.50
CA ARG A 60 19.53 -0.10 5.91
C ARG A 60 19.66 1.20 6.71
N SER A 61 20.58 1.20 7.68
CA SER A 61 21.02 2.41 8.39
C SER A 61 21.84 3.31 7.45
N THR A 62 21.19 4.18 6.68
CA THR A 62 21.85 5.29 5.98
C THR A 62 20.94 6.50 5.94
N GLY A 63 21.37 7.58 6.60
CA GLY A 63 20.68 8.88 6.63
C GLY A 63 20.61 9.52 5.25
N GLY A 64 19.38 9.88 4.84
CA GLY A 64 19.03 10.54 3.58
C GLY A 64 17.71 10.01 3.03
N PRO A 65 16.96 10.78 2.22
CA PRO A 65 15.70 10.31 1.62
C PRO A 65 16.00 9.10 0.74
N SER A 66 15.64 7.93 1.24
CA SER A 66 15.92 6.64 0.62
C SER A 66 14.94 6.41 -0.53
N THR A 67 15.31 5.64 -1.55
CA THR A 67 14.37 5.12 -2.58
C THR A 67 13.15 4.44 -1.92
N SER A 68 13.33 3.95 -0.70
CA SER A 68 12.28 3.46 0.19
C SER A 68 11.21 4.51 0.55
N ASP A 69 11.56 5.77 0.81
CA ASP A 69 10.59 6.81 1.20
C ASP A 69 9.58 7.09 0.10
N GLY A 70 10.05 7.20 -1.15
CA GLY A 70 9.18 7.34 -2.32
C GLY A 70 8.32 6.11 -2.56
N ALA A 71 8.85 4.92 -2.26
CA ALA A 71 8.12 3.67 -2.41
C ALA A 71 7.05 3.48 -1.32
N ILE A 72 7.32 3.90 -0.08
CA ILE A 72 6.33 3.96 1.01
C ILE A 72 5.26 4.99 0.66
N MET A 73 5.64 6.18 0.19
CA MET A 73 4.67 7.19 -0.25
C MET A 73 3.75 6.65 -1.35
N GLY A 74 4.32 6.03 -2.39
CA GLY A 74 3.56 5.40 -3.47
C GLY A 74 2.62 4.29 -2.97
N SER A 75 3.05 3.51 -1.98
CA SER A 75 2.24 2.44 -1.39
C SER A 75 1.04 2.97 -0.58
N ILE A 76 1.23 4.08 0.15
CA ILE A 76 0.16 4.76 0.89
C ILE A 76 -0.84 5.36 -0.08
N ILE A 77 -0.38 6.00 -1.15
CA ILE A 77 -1.24 6.56 -2.20
C ILE A 77 -2.04 5.43 -2.87
N LEU A 78 -1.39 4.32 -3.20
CA LEU A 78 -2.05 3.16 -3.80
C LEU A 78 -3.14 2.61 -2.88
N CYS A 79 -2.81 2.37 -1.61
CA CYS A 79 -3.78 1.92 -0.61
C CYS A 79 -4.95 2.91 -0.44
N GLY A 80 -4.63 4.20 -0.35
CA GLY A 80 -5.62 5.26 -0.18
C GLY A 80 -6.53 5.44 -1.39
N LEU A 81 -6.04 5.23 -2.62
CA LEU A 81 -6.87 5.23 -3.84
C LEU A 81 -7.88 4.08 -3.81
N GLY A 82 -7.47 2.89 -3.35
CA GLY A 82 -8.41 1.79 -3.14
C GLY A 82 -9.50 2.14 -2.12
N ALA A 83 -9.13 2.78 -1.01
CA ALA A 83 -10.11 3.25 -0.03
C ALA A 83 -11.06 4.33 -0.61
N CYS A 84 -10.53 5.28 -1.38
CA CYS A 84 -11.33 6.31 -2.04
C CYS A 84 -12.31 5.71 -3.05
N GLY A 85 -11.89 4.70 -3.82
CA GLY A 85 -12.74 3.97 -4.76
C GLY A 85 -13.87 3.22 -4.05
N ALA A 86 -13.60 2.59 -2.91
CA ALA A 86 -14.63 1.96 -2.10
C ALA A 86 -15.63 2.98 -1.53
N ILE A 87 -15.14 4.13 -1.05
CA ILE A 87 -15.99 5.23 -0.56
C ILE A 87 -16.85 5.81 -1.69
N HIS A 88 -16.28 6.00 -2.89
CA HIS A 88 -17.03 6.46 -4.06
C HIS A 88 -18.14 5.47 -4.42
N SER A 89 -17.82 4.17 -4.44
CA SER A 89 -18.82 3.13 -4.70
C SER A 89 -19.90 3.01 -3.62
N ALA A 90 -19.66 3.52 -2.41
CA ALA A 90 -20.63 3.53 -1.31
C ALA A 90 -21.56 4.73 -1.34
N LEU A 91 -20.99 5.91 -1.62
CA LEU A 91 -21.67 7.19 -1.44
C LEU A 91 -22.11 7.84 -2.75
N ASP A 92 -21.58 7.37 -3.88
CA ASP A 92 -21.78 7.90 -5.24
C ASP A 92 -21.58 9.43 -5.32
N ASN A 93 -20.70 9.95 -4.46
CA ASN A 93 -20.49 11.38 -4.26
C ASN A 93 -19.05 11.77 -4.60
N VAL A 94 -18.90 12.40 -5.76
CA VAL A 94 -17.62 12.85 -6.31
C VAL A 94 -16.90 13.85 -5.39
N THR A 95 -17.65 14.70 -4.67
CA THR A 95 -17.06 15.71 -3.77
C THR A 95 -16.36 15.04 -2.59
N ILE A 96 -17.03 14.04 -1.99
CA ILE A 96 -16.45 13.27 -0.88
C ILE A 96 -15.22 12.50 -1.37
N THR A 97 -15.32 11.87 -2.54
CA THR A 97 -14.19 11.15 -3.15
C THR A 97 -12.98 12.07 -3.37
N ALA A 98 -13.18 13.28 -3.88
CA ALA A 98 -12.10 14.25 -4.08
C ALA A 98 -11.44 14.67 -2.77
N VAL A 99 -12.24 14.92 -1.72
CA VAL A 99 -11.73 15.22 -0.37
C VAL A 99 -10.93 14.05 0.19
N CYS A 100 -11.39 12.81 0.01
CA CYS A 100 -10.66 11.62 0.44
C CYS A 100 -9.31 11.49 -0.30
N ILE A 101 -9.26 11.74 -1.60
CA ILE A 101 -8.00 11.71 -2.37
C ILE A 101 -7.02 12.75 -1.84
N ILE A 102 -7.48 13.99 -1.60
CA ILE A 102 -6.63 15.05 -1.04
C ILE A 102 -6.13 14.64 0.36
N ALA A 103 -7.00 14.11 1.22
CA ALA A 103 -6.63 13.65 2.54
C ALA A 103 -5.57 12.53 2.49
N VAL A 104 -5.69 11.59 1.55
CA VAL A 104 -4.68 10.53 1.31
C VAL A 104 -3.33 11.14 0.92
N MET A 105 -3.31 12.12 0.02
CA MET A 105 -2.06 12.79 -0.39
C MET A 105 -1.40 13.52 0.78
N VAL A 106 -2.18 14.21 1.61
CA VAL A 106 -1.68 14.89 2.83
C VAL A 106 -1.13 13.88 3.84
N LEU A 107 -1.82 12.76 4.07
CA LEU A 107 -1.35 11.70 4.97
C LEU A 107 -0.06 11.06 4.45
N ALA A 108 0.03 10.76 3.16
CA ALA A 108 1.25 10.21 2.56
C ALA A 108 2.45 11.15 2.75
N ALA A 109 2.25 12.45 2.51
CA ALA A 109 3.29 13.46 2.75
C ALA A 109 3.66 13.57 4.23
N ALA A 110 2.69 13.55 5.15
CA ALA A 110 2.93 13.62 6.59
C ALA A 110 3.73 12.41 7.10
N VAL A 111 3.41 11.20 6.62
CA VAL A 111 4.15 9.97 7.00
C VAL A 111 5.61 10.06 6.55
N VAL A 112 5.86 10.50 5.32
CA VAL A 112 7.24 10.70 4.83
C VAL A 112 7.96 11.78 5.64
N MET A 113 7.31 12.90 5.96
CA MET A 113 7.92 13.96 6.78
C MET A 113 8.28 13.48 8.19
N VAL A 114 7.38 12.75 8.86
CA VAL A 114 7.63 12.19 10.20
C VAL A 114 8.78 11.19 10.15
N ARG A 115 8.81 10.37 9.10
CA ARG A 115 9.85 9.37 8.88
C ARG A 115 11.21 10.04 8.67
N ASN A 116 11.28 11.06 7.81
CA ASN A 116 12.51 11.79 7.54
C ASN A 116 13.05 12.51 8.81
N ARG A 117 12.18 12.97 9.72
CA ARG A 117 12.58 13.53 11.03
C ARG A 117 13.19 12.51 11.98
N ARG A 118 12.95 11.20 11.83
CA ARG A 118 13.56 10.17 12.67
C ARG A 118 15.00 9.83 12.27
N TYR A 119 15.45 10.29 11.10
CA TYR A 119 16.80 10.07 10.56
C TYR A 119 17.71 11.32 10.63
N LEU A 120 17.23 12.41 11.25
CA LEU A 120 17.98 13.63 11.60
C LEU A 120 18.31 13.62 13.10
#